data_AF-A0A0B7K537-F1
#
_entry.id   AF-A0A0B7K537-F1
#
_cell.length_a   1.000
_cell.length_b   1.000
_cell.length_c   1.000
_cell.angle_alpha   90.00
_cell.angle_beta   90.00
_cell.angle_gamma   90.00
#
_symmetry.space_group_name_H-M   'P 1'
#
loop_
_entity.id
_entity.type
_entity.pdbx_description
1 polymer ?
#
loop_
_entity_poly.entity_id
_entity_poly.type
_entity_poly.pdbx_seq_one_letter_code
_entity_poly.pdbx_strand_id
1 'polypeptide(L)'
;MHYFDHVFPWQFPYHNSHSRTGNRGWLLQLLTKRGPLYHAAIGLSSLHQSATRGIDESYLEDQKVFDHHSTALQELCEFLRSEKATEFHQDEQLLTEFLACSIMLLSFEVLRGGVSNWQPHLNAVLSTIKSMSPASLIAVENNKPDRLCSPPNGVAQLTNNGTSAGLEFLFANALWFDIFACVSTGGTPVLPYRSWLAIEQLKMQDVMGCHNWALALIGDITHLREWKCDMDKKGLLSVPELVSKGQAIESELEEKIGLLYFGKDEVWLLHPFATFLPLTLYFFFQTCSRPHTTWITHIFALAALVQVHTVVSGPLPSLPEIQITVQRAIDLLNSKPETCSLQGIVWPLCVIGCMAEPHLQYFFENLVSGMATEYRKLGNSSTVLQIMKGCWDLQKQGRKDCTIAMSELNIHALLV
;
A
#
# COMPACT_ATOMS: atom_id res chain seq x y z
N MET A 1 10.59 -16.66 -14.22
CA MET A 1 11.67 -16.27 -13.28
C MET A 1 11.80 -14.78 -13.15
N HIS A 2 11.96 -14.01 -14.25
CA HIS A 2 12.06 -12.53 -14.21
C HIS A 2 11.06 -11.83 -13.27
N TYR A 3 9.78 -12.23 -13.29
CA TYR A 3 8.78 -11.73 -12.35
C TYR A 3 9.23 -11.83 -10.88
N PHE A 4 9.66 -13.01 -10.43
CA PHE A 4 10.04 -13.24 -9.04
C PHE A 4 11.34 -12.54 -8.64
N ASP A 5 12.27 -12.40 -9.59
CA ASP A 5 13.62 -11.91 -9.30
C ASP A 5 13.71 -10.39 -9.36
N HIS A 6 12.89 -9.75 -10.20
CA HIS A 6 12.96 -8.30 -10.46
C HIS A 6 11.65 -7.57 -10.22
N VAL A 7 10.53 -8.10 -10.69
CA VAL A 7 9.23 -7.38 -10.64
C VAL A 7 8.61 -7.45 -9.25
N PHE A 8 8.60 -8.63 -8.62
CA PHE A 8 8.03 -8.82 -7.29
C PHE A 8 8.74 -7.98 -6.23
N PRO A 9 10.10 -7.96 -6.14
CA PRO A 9 10.80 -7.06 -5.22
C PRO A 9 10.57 -5.58 -5.54
N TRP A 10 10.33 -5.23 -6.80
CA TRP A 10 9.93 -3.88 -7.19
C TRP A 10 8.52 -3.55 -6.67
N GLN A 11 7.53 -4.42 -6.84
CA GLN A 11 6.16 -4.19 -6.37
C GLN A 11 6.06 -4.17 -4.84
N PHE A 12 6.86 -5.01 -4.18
CA PHE A 12 6.82 -5.22 -2.74
C PHE A 12 8.22 -5.04 -2.13
N PRO A 13 8.77 -3.82 -2.16
CA PRO A 13 10.16 -3.55 -1.76
C PRO A 13 10.42 -3.81 -0.26
N TYR A 14 9.37 -3.94 0.52
CA TYR A 14 9.42 -4.16 1.98
C TYR A 14 8.88 -5.52 2.40
N HIS A 15 8.61 -6.42 1.44
CA HIS A 15 8.10 -7.76 1.73
C HIS A 15 9.08 -8.56 2.56
N ASN A 16 8.58 -9.14 3.65
CA ASN A 16 9.39 -9.97 4.53
C ASN A 16 9.31 -11.44 4.12
N SER A 17 10.39 -11.95 3.54
CA SER A 17 10.53 -13.36 3.15
C SER A 17 10.45 -14.35 4.33
N HIS A 18 10.73 -13.90 5.55
CA HIS A 18 10.66 -14.73 6.77
C HIS A 18 9.27 -14.70 7.44
N SER A 19 8.31 -13.94 6.89
CA SER A 19 6.94 -13.89 7.42
C SER A 19 6.11 -15.11 6.98
N ARG A 20 4.91 -15.24 7.54
CA ARG A 20 3.92 -16.26 7.15
C ARG A 20 3.52 -16.12 5.67
N THR A 21 3.39 -14.89 5.17
CA THR A 21 3.13 -14.56 3.77
C THR A 21 4.42 -14.44 2.93
N GLY A 22 5.57 -14.73 3.53
CA GLY A 22 6.90 -14.57 2.97
C GLY A 22 7.26 -15.61 1.90
N ASN A 23 6.69 -16.81 2.00
CA ASN A 23 6.87 -17.83 0.99
C ASN A 23 6.08 -17.44 -0.27
N ARG A 24 6.76 -17.40 -1.41
CA ARG A 24 6.17 -17.09 -2.73
C ARG A 24 5.82 -18.37 -3.51
N GLY A 25 5.83 -19.52 -2.83
CA GLY A 25 5.61 -20.83 -3.42
C GLY A 25 4.19 -21.00 -3.95
N TRP A 26 3.20 -20.44 -3.24
CA TRP A 26 1.82 -20.40 -3.68
C TRP A 26 1.67 -19.72 -5.04
N LEU A 27 2.36 -18.59 -5.24
CA LEU A 27 2.31 -17.84 -6.48
C LEU A 27 2.99 -18.61 -7.62
N LEU A 28 4.15 -19.22 -7.34
CA LEU A 28 4.84 -20.06 -8.32
C LEU A 28 3.96 -21.22 -8.77
N GLN A 29 3.32 -21.91 -7.82
CA GLN A 29 2.42 -23.01 -8.09
C GLN A 29 1.26 -22.58 -9.01
N LEU A 30 0.61 -21.44 -8.73
CA LEU A 30 -0.47 -20.94 -9.59
C LEU A 30 0.03 -20.61 -11.00
N LEU A 31 1.21 -19.98 -11.13
CA LEU A 31 1.78 -19.65 -12.43
C LEU A 31 2.13 -20.88 -13.29
N THR A 32 2.39 -22.05 -12.68
CA THR A 32 2.64 -23.28 -13.46
C THR A 32 1.43 -23.77 -14.26
N LYS A 33 0.21 -23.34 -13.91
CA LYS A 33 -1.02 -23.72 -14.60
C LYS A 33 -1.16 -23.10 -16.00
N ARG A 34 -0.40 -22.04 -16.31
CA ARG A 34 -0.45 -21.30 -17.59
C ARG A 34 -1.82 -20.72 -17.95
N GLY A 35 -2.58 -20.24 -16.97
CA GLY A 35 -3.86 -19.54 -17.17
C GLY A 35 -3.74 -18.00 -17.18
N PRO A 36 -4.83 -17.25 -16.89
CA PRO A 36 -4.85 -15.78 -16.98
C PRO A 36 -3.78 -15.12 -16.10
N LEU A 37 -3.54 -15.67 -14.90
CA LEU A 37 -2.50 -15.19 -13.99
C LEU A 37 -1.09 -15.27 -14.61
N TYR A 38 -0.82 -16.32 -15.39
CA TYR A 38 0.46 -16.49 -16.08
C TYR A 38 0.67 -15.41 -17.13
N HIS A 39 -0.36 -15.12 -17.93
CA HIS A 39 -0.32 -14.04 -18.90
C HIS A 39 -0.18 -12.66 -18.25
N ALA A 40 -0.85 -12.42 -17.11
CA ALA A 40 -0.69 -11.18 -16.35
C ALA A 40 0.75 -11.00 -15.83
N ALA A 41 1.35 -12.07 -15.29
CA ALA A 41 2.72 -12.05 -14.81
C ALA A 41 3.75 -11.83 -15.94
N ILE A 42 3.51 -12.39 -17.13
CA ILE A 42 4.34 -12.12 -18.31
C ILE A 42 4.17 -10.66 -18.74
N GLY A 43 2.95 -10.17 -18.90
CA GLY A 43 2.69 -8.79 -19.30
C GLY A 43 3.40 -7.79 -18.39
N LEU A 44 3.33 -8.01 -17.06
CA LEU A 44 4.04 -7.17 -16.09
C LEU A 44 5.57 -7.31 -16.18
N SER A 45 6.07 -8.52 -16.39
CA SER A 45 7.51 -8.78 -16.59
C SER A 45 8.04 -8.10 -17.85
N SER A 46 7.31 -8.21 -18.95
CA SER A 46 7.66 -7.60 -20.22
C SER A 46 7.62 -6.09 -20.12
N LEU A 47 6.63 -5.50 -19.44
CA LEU A 47 6.57 -4.06 -19.18
C LEU A 47 7.77 -3.57 -18.36
N HIS A 48 8.13 -4.30 -17.30
CA HIS A 48 9.31 -3.97 -16.51
C HIS A 48 10.59 -4.11 -17.35
N GLN A 49 10.70 -5.16 -18.17
CA GLN A 49 11.87 -5.38 -19.04
C GLN A 49 12.00 -4.31 -20.11
N SER A 50 10.90 -3.89 -20.75
CA SER A 50 10.94 -2.85 -21.79
C SER A 50 11.37 -1.52 -21.21
N ALA A 51 10.91 -1.14 -20.02
CA ALA A 51 11.45 0.03 -19.32
C ALA A 51 12.92 -0.13 -18.89
N THR A 52 13.39 -1.39 -18.74
CA THR A 52 14.78 -1.71 -18.41
C THR A 52 15.70 -1.79 -19.65
N ARG A 53 15.15 -1.84 -20.85
CA ARG A 53 15.91 -1.84 -22.10
C ARG A 53 15.73 -0.46 -22.75
N GLY A 54 16.81 0.14 -23.25
CA GLY A 54 16.74 1.48 -23.84
C GLY A 54 15.80 1.54 -25.06
N ILE A 55 15.54 2.76 -25.54
CA ILE A 55 14.54 3.15 -26.55
C ILE A 55 14.68 2.41 -27.92
N ASP A 56 15.80 1.73 -28.20
CA ASP A 56 16.15 1.24 -29.54
C ASP A 56 15.38 -0.01 -30.03
N GLU A 57 14.57 -0.69 -29.21
CA GLU A 57 13.73 -1.86 -29.62
C GLU A 57 12.20 -1.63 -29.47
N SER A 58 11.79 -0.37 -29.34
CA SER A 58 10.56 0.07 -28.64
C SER A 58 9.19 -0.31 -29.22
N TYR A 59 9.00 -0.54 -30.52
CA TYR A 59 7.61 -0.67 -31.05
C TYR A 59 7.05 -2.11 -31.03
N LEU A 60 7.87 -3.12 -31.32
CA LEU A 60 7.42 -4.52 -31.38
C LEU A 60 7.33 -5.17 -29.99
N GLU A 61 8.10 -4.67 -29.02
CA GLU A 61 8.03 -5.12 -27.62
C GLU A 61 6.79 -4.56 -26.92
N ASP A 62 6.44 -3.28 -27.15
CA ASP A 62 5.24 -2.67 -26.58
C ASP A 62 3.97 -3.41 -27.03
N GLN A 63 3.88 -3.80 -28.30
CA GLN A 63 2.73 -4.55 -28.81
C GLN A 63 2.57 -5.91 -28.09
N LYS A 64 3.66 -6.65 -27.87
CA LYS A 64 3.63 -7.94 -27.14
C LYS A 64 3.26 -7.79 -25.67
N VAL A 65 3.68 -6.69 -25.03
CA VAL A 65 3.30 -6.35 -23.66
C VAL A 65 1.77 -6.21 -23.57
N PHE A 66 1.17 -5.45 -24.51
CA PHE A 66 -0.28 -5.27 -24.57
C PHE A 66 -1.03 -6.55 -24.94
N ASP A 67 -0.47 -7.40 -25.81
CA ASP A 67 -1.08 -8.68 -26.18
C ASP A 67 -1.25 -9.59 -24.94
N HIS A 68 -0.21 -9.70 -24.10
CA HIS A 68 -0.27 -10.49 -22.87
C HIS A 68 -1.22 -9.92 -21.82
N HIS A 69 -1.22 -8.59 -21.64
CA HIS A 69 -2.19 -7.92 -20.76
C HIS A 69 -3.64 -8.17 -21.23
N SER A 70 -3.89 -8.02 -22.54
CA SER A 70 -5.21 -8.20 -23.14
C SER A 70 -5.69 -9.65 -23.06
N THR A 71 -4.78 -10.60 -23.31
CA THR A 71 -5.07 -12.05 -23.18
C THR A 71 -5.43 -12.40 -21.74
N ALA A 72 -4.64 -11.92 -20.76
CA ALA A 72 -4.93 -12.15 -19.35
C ALA A 72 -6.31 -11.62 -18.94
N LEU A 73 -6.66 -10.40 -19.37
CA LEU A 73 -7.95 -9.79 -19.09
C LEU A 73 -9.10 -10.54 -19.77
N GLN A 74 -8.94 -10.95 -21.02
CA GLN A 74 -9.94 -11.71 -21.77
C GLN A 74 -10.22 -13.05 -21.08
N GLU A 75 -9.19 -13.83 -20.80
CA GLU A 75 -9.30 -15.14 -20.14
C GLU A 75 -9.91 -15.02 -18.73
N LEU A 76 -9.53 -13.99 -17.97
CA LEU A 76 -10.11 -13.72 -16.65
C LEU A 76 -11.61 -13.39 -16.75
N CYS A 77 -12.01 -12.59 -17.74
CA CYS A 77 -13.41 -12.25 -17.97
C CYS A 77 -14.23 -13.46 -18.47
N GLU A 78 -13.65 -14.31 -19.32
CA GLU A 78 -14.28 -15.57 -19.75
C GLU A 78 -14.49 -16.51 -18.56
N PHE A 79 -13.49 -16.62 -17.68
CA PHE A 79 -13.61 -17.37 -16.43
C PHE A 79 -14.76 -16.86 -15.55
N LEU A 80 -14.85 -15.54 -15.34
CA LEU A 80 -15.93 -14.90 -14.56
C LEU A 80 -17.34 -15.07 -15.16
N ARG A 81 -17.45 -15.29 -16.47
CA ARG A 81 -18.73 -15.50 -17.15
C ARG A 81 -19.16 -16.97 -17.17
N SER A 82 -18.28 -17.89 -16.79
CA SER A 82 -18.60 -19.33 -16.75
C SER A 82 -19.47 -19.69 -15.54
N GLU A 83 -20.19 -20.82 -15.62
CA GLU A 83 -21.01 -21.35 -14.50
C GLU A 83 -20.20 -21.61 -13.21
N LYS A 84 -18.86 -21.66 -13.29
CA LYS A 84 -17.98 -21.76 -12.11
C LYS A 84 -17.94 -20.50 -11.26
N ALA A 85 -18.42 -19.36 -11.78
CA ALA A 85 -18.42 -18.08 -11.08
C ALA A 85 -19.44 -17.98 -9.94
N THR A 86 -20.46 -18.83 -9.90
CA THR A 86 -21.46 -18.81 -8.81
C THR A 86 -20.98 -19.45 -7.51
N GLU A 87 -19.92 -20.26 -7.55
CA GLU A 87 -19.42 -21.02 -6.37
C GLU A 87 -17.93 -20.80 -6.07
N PHE A 88 -17.18 -20.02 -6.87
CA PHE A 88 -15.72 -19.92 -6.70
C PHE A 88 -15.26 -19.31 -5.36
N HIS A 89 -16.14 -18.59 -4.64
CA HIS A 89 -15.83 -18.12 -3.28
C HIS A 89 -15.60 -19.26 -2.28
N GLN A 90 -16.06 -20.48 -2.60
CA GLN A 90 -15.86 -21.69 -1.78
C GLN A 90 -14.59 -22.46 -2.15
N ASP A 91 -13.99 -22.16 -3.31
CA ASP A 91 -12.71 -22.73 -3.75
C ASP A 91 -11.58 -21.71 -3.51
N GLU A 92 -10.85 -21.90 -2.42
CA GLU A 92 -9.75 -21.01 -2.03
C GLU A 92 -8.69 -20.89 -3.14
N GLN A 93 -8.44 -21.93 -3.92
CA GLN A 93 -7.42 -21.92 -4.95
C GLN A 93 -7.86 -21.07 -6.14
N LEU A 94 -9.12 -21.22 -6.59
CA LEU A 94 -9.69 -20.38 -7.64
C LEU A 94 -9.79 -18.92 -7.19
N LEU A 95 -10.19 -18.68 -5.94
CA LEU A 95 -10.22 -17.33 -5.37
C LEU A 95 -8.83 -16.70 -5.34
N THR A 96 -7.82 -17.44 -4.89
CA THR A 96 -6.42 -16.96 -4.84
C THR A 96 -5.93 -16.61 -6.25
N GLU A 97 -6.22 -17.46 -7.24
CA GLU A 97 -5.83 -17.23 -8.63
C GLU A 97 -6.52 -15.99 -9.23
N PHE A 98 -7.82 -15.83 -8.99
CA PHE A 98 -8.60 -14.67 -9.41
C PHE A 98 -8.07 -13.36 -8.81
N LEU A 99 -7.87 -13.33 -7.48
CA LEU A 99 -7.38 -12.16 -6.77
C LEU A 99 -5.95 -11.81 -7.21
N ALA A 100 -5.06 -12.80 -7.32
CA ALA A 100 -3.70 -12.60 -7.78
C ALA A 100 -3.66 -12.05 -9.21
N CYS A 101 -4.50 -12.58 -10.11
CA CYS A 101 -4.56 -12.12 -11.50
C CYS A 101 -5.03 -10.67 -11.56
N SER A 102 -6.10 -10.35 -10.82
CA SER A 102 -6.68 -9.00 -10.79
C SER A 102 -5.70 -7.97 -10.18
N ILE A 103 -4.97 -8.34 -9.13
CA ILE A 103 -3.94 -7.49 -8.52
C ILE A 103 -2.73 -7.30 -9.45
N MET A 104 -2.34 -8.31 -10.23
CA MET A 104 -1.28 -8.14 -11.24
C MET A 104 -1.70 -7.21 -12.38
N LEU A 105 -2.95 -7.31 -12.86
CA LEU A 105 -3.52 -6.38 -13.85
C LEU A 105 -3.60 -4.96 -13.28
N LEU A 106 -4.05 -4.81 -12.03
CA LEU A 106 -4.03 -3.53 -11.33
C LEU A 106 -2.62 -2.95 -11.25
N SER A 107 -1.64 -3.78 -10.88
CA SER A 107 -0.23 -3.38 -10.80
C SER A 107 0.33 -2.97 -12.16
N PHE A 108 -0.12 -3.59 -13.24
CA PHE A 108 0.26 -3.20 -14.59
C PHE A 108 -0.09 -1.74 -14.88
N GLU A 109 -1.29 -1.30 -14.51
CA GLU A 109 -1.69 0.10 -14.65
C GLU A 109 -0.90 1.03 -13.71
N VAL A 110 -0.58 0.58 -12.49
CA VAL A 110 0.28 1.32 -11.55
C VAL A 110 1.69 1.51 -12.12
N LEU A 111 2.32 0.47 -12.69
CA LEU A 111 3.65 0.55 -13.31
C LEU A 111 3.68 1.53 -14.49
N ARG A 112 2.54 1.78 -15.13
CA ARG A 112 2.38 2.77 -16.21
C ARG A 112 2.06 4.18 -15.71
N GLY A 113 2.10 4.40 -14.39
CA GLY A 113 1.87 5.70 -13.75
C GLY A 113 0.56 5.79 -12.97
N GLY A 114 -0.32 4.78 -13.04
CA GLY A 114 -1.53 4.66 -12.23
C GLY A 114 -2.59 5.73 -12.52
N VAL A 115 -2.57 6.39 -13.67
CA VAL A 115 -3.42 7.55 -13.98
C VAL A 115 -4.82 7.18 -14.48
N SER A 116 -5.01 5.96 -15.00
CA SER A 116 -6.26 5.48 -15.59
C SER A 116 -6.35 3.95 -15.57
N ASN A 117 -7.51 3.40 -15.93
CA ASN A 117 -7.81 1.98 -16.15
C ASN A 117 -7.60 1.03 -14.95
N TRP A 118 -7.15 1.52 -13.80
CA TRP A 118 -6.98 0.72 -12.59
C TRP A 118 -8.30 0.41 -11.89
N GLN A 119 -9.32 1.29 -12.01
CA GLN A 119 -10.59 1.19 -11.28
C GLN A 119 -11.35 -0.12 -11.55
N PRO A 120 -11.52 -0.60 -12.80
CA PRO A 120 -12.23 -1.86 -13.06
C PRO A 120 -11.58 -3.07 -12.36
N HIS A 121 -10.25 -3.14 -12.35
CA HIS A 121 -9.51 -4.21 -11.68
C HIS A 121 -9.68 -4.16 -10.16
N LEU A 122 -9.56 -2.96 -9.58
CA LEU A 122 -9.78 -2.78 -8.15
C LEU A 122 -11.22 -3.13 -7.77
N ASN A 123 -12.22 -2.63 -8.49
CA ASN A 123 -13.63 -2.92 -8.21
C ASN A 123 -13.96 -4.42 -8.28
N ALA A 124 -13.32 -5.17 -9.19
CA ALA A 124 -13.48 -6.62 -9.27
C ALA A 124 -12.95 -7.32 -8.00
N VAL A 125 -11.79 -6.88 -7.50
CA VAL A 125 -11.20 -7.37 -6.24
C VAL A 125 -12.08 -7.02 -5.04
N LEU A 126 -12.46 -5.75 -4.91
CA LEU A 126 -13.22 -5.26 -3.75
C LEU A 126 -14.63 -5.84 -3.69
N SER A 127 -15.32 -5.99 -4.83
CA SER A 127 -16.65 -6.64 -4.86
C SER A 127 -16.60 -8.10 -4.43
N THR A 128 -15.52 -8.80 -4.77
CA THR A 128 -15.27 -10.19 -4.37
C THR A 128 -15.01 -10.30 -2.87
N ILE A 129 -14.20 -9.41 -2.29
CA ILE A 129 -13.84 -9.46 -0.87
C ILE A 129 -14.98 -8.92 0.02
N LYS A 130 -15.78 -7.99 -0.48
CA LYS A 130 -16.90 -7.39 0.28
C LYS A 130 -17.96 -8.40 0.72
N SER A 131 -18.15 -9.49 -0.03
CA SER A 131 -19.05 -10.58 0.34
C SER A 131 -18.47 -11.53 1.40
N MET A 132 -17.20 -11.36 1.77
CA MET A 132 -16.49 -12.21 2.73
C MET A 132 -16.44 -11.59 4.12
N SER A 133 -16.37 -12.44 5.13
CA SER A 133 -16.19 -12.01 6.51
C SER A 133 -14.70 -12.06 6.90
N PRO A 134 -14.22 -11.14 7.76
CA PRO A 134 -12.88 -11.23 8.33
C PRO A 134 -12.66 -12.55 9.11
N ALA A 135 -13.72 -13.13 9.68
CA ALA A 135 -13.69 -14.42 10.39
C ALA A 135 -13.34 -15.61 9.47
N SER A 136 -13.49 -15.47 8.15
CA SER A 136 -13.12 -16.50 7.18
C SER A 136 -11.61 -16.79 7.22
N LEU A 137 -10.76 -15.79 7.50
CA LEU A 137 -9.32 -16.01 7.70
C LEU A 137 -9.00 -16.78 8.99
N ILE A 138 -9.82 -16.59 10.03
CA ILE A 138 -9.66 -17.22 11.34
C ILE A 138 -10.11 -18.70 11.29
N ALA A 139 -11.19 -18.99 10.56
CA ALA A 139 -11.71 -20.35 10.40
C ALA A 139 -10.72 -21.30 9.69
N VAL A 140 -9.93 -20.78 8.75
CA VAL A 140 -8.85 -21.51 8.07
C VAL A 140 -7.75 -21.98 9.05
N GLU A 141 -7.59 -21.29 10.18
CA GLU A 141 -6.60 -21.65 11.20
C GLU A 141 -7.09 -22.78 12.12
N ASN A 142 -8.38 -22.77 12.49
CA ASN A 142 -8.96 -23.75 13.42
C ASN A 142 -9.21 -25.13 12.81
N ASN A 143 -9.24 -25.24 11.48
CA ASN A 143 -9.36 -26.53 10.77
C ASN A 143 -8.03 -27.26 10.58
N LYS A 144 -6.95 -26.82 11.24
CA LYS A 144 -5.67 -27.54 11.25
C LYS A 144 -5.73 -28.67 12.30
N PRO A 145 -5.64 -29.96 11.91
CA PRO A 145 -5.54 -31.03 12.90
C PRO A 145 -4.27 -30.86 13.75
N ASP A 146 -4.40 -31.14 15.05
CA ASP A 146 -3.39 -31.01 16.09
C ASP A 146 -2.04 -31.63 15.66
N ARG A 147 -1.00 -30.80 15.58
CA ARG A 147 0.31 -31.13 14.98
C ARG A 147 1.26 -31.88 15.92
N LEU A 148 0.77 -32.77 16.78
CA LEU A 148 1.65 -33.50 17.69
C LEU A 148 2.16 -34.86 17.17
N CYS A 149 1.65 -35.39 16.05
CA CYS A 149 1.99 -36.76 15.61
C CYS A 149 1.97 -36.99 14.08
N SER A 150 2.82 -36.31 13.30
CA SER A 150 3.05 -36.72 11.89
C SER A 150 4.54 -36.71 11.52
N PRO A 151 5.05 -37.76 10.84
CA PRO A 151 6.46 -37.87 10.46
C PRO A 151 6.86 -36.83 9.39
N PRO A 152 8.17 -36.52 9.27
CA PRO A 152 8.67 -35.46 8.41
C PRO A 152 8.72 -35.89 6.94
N ASN A 153 7.57 -36.01 6.28
CA ASN A 153 7.51 -36.16 4.83
C ASN A 153 7.26 -34.78 4.18
N GLY A 154 8.35 -34.14 3.76
CA GLY A 154 8.43 -32.74 3.31
C GLY A 154 7.72 -32.38 1.99
N VAL A 155 6.84 -33.22 1.45
CA VAL A 155 6.21 -32.98 0.13
C VAL A 155 4.71 -32.65 0.26
N ALA A 156 4.01 -33.15 1.29
CA ALA A 156 2.57 -32.93 1.47
C ALA A 156 2.22 -31.68 2.30
N GLN A 157 3.18 -31.08 3.01
CA GLN A 157 2.95 -29.89 3.85
C GLN A 157 2.91 -28.56 3.05
N LEU A 158 3.32 -28.58 1.79
CA LEU A 158 3.42 -27.39 0.92
C LEU A 158 2.06 -26.98 0.32
N THR A 159 1.09 -27.89 0.20
CA THR A 159 -0.11 -27.67 -0.62
C THR A 159 -1.27 -26.99 0.12
N ASN A 160 -1.46 -27.23 1.42
CA ASN A 160 -2.57 -26.62 2.18
C ASN A 160 -2.20 -25.34 2.93
N ASN A 161 -0.92 -25.11 3.24
CA ASN A 161 -0.49 -23.87 3.91
C ASN A 161 -0.24 -22.72 2.91
N GLY A 162 0.04 -23.03 1.63
CA GLY A 162 0.37 -22.02 0.61
C GLY A 162 -0.81 -21.14 0.23
N THR A 163 -2.00 -21.72 0.05
CA THR A 163 -3.21 -20.98 -0.38
C THR A 163 -3.67 -19.97 0.67
N SER A 164 -3.69 -20.34 1.94
CA SER A 164 -4.00 -19.44 3.06
C SER A 164 -3.02 -18.26 3.16
N ALA A 165 -1.72 -18.51 3.03
CA ALA A 165 -0.70 -17.46 3.00
C ALA A 165 -0.83 -16.54 1.76
N GLY A 166 -1.23 -17.11 0.62
CA GLY A 166 -1.56 -16.36 -0.59
C GLY A 166 -2.76 -15.43 -0.39
N LEU A 167 -3.85 -15.92 0.20
CA LEU A 167 -5.02 -15.09 0.52
C LEU A 167 -4.69 -13.98 1.51
N GLU A 168 -3.94 -14.27 2.58
CA GLU A 168 -3.46 -13.26 3.53
C GLU A 168 -2.68 -12.14 2.81
N PHE A 169 -1.76 -12.51 1.90
CA PHE A 169 -1.00 -11.57 1.07
C PHE A 169 -1.91 -10.73 0.15
N LEU A 170 -2.88 -11.37 -0.49
CA LEU A 170 -3.77 -10.72 -1.45
C LEU A 170 -4.80 -9.81 -0.77
N PHE A 171 -5.29 -10.15 0.41
CA PHE A 171 -6.16 -9.27 1.20
C PHE A 171 -5.40 -8.05 1.72
N ALA A 172 -4.15 -8.22 2.17
CA ALA A 172 -3.29 -7.08 2.52
C ALA A 172 -3.12 -6.12 1.33
N ASN A 173 -2.89 -6.67 0.13
CA ASN A 173 -2.86 -5.88 -1.11
C ASN A 173 -4.18 -5.15 -1.38
N ALA A 174 -5.31 -5.86 -1.30
CA ALA A 174 -6.62 -5.26 -1.56
C ALA A 174 -6.93 -4.09 -0.62
N LEU A 175 -6.64 -4.23 0.68
CA LEU A 175 -6.81 -3.16 1.67
C LEU A 175 -5.90 -1.95 1.38
N TRP A 176 -4.65 -2.21 1.00
CA TRP A 176 -3.71 -1.17 0.59
C TRP A 176 -4.27 -0.36 -0.58
N PHE A 177 -4.67 -1.04 -1.65
CA PHE A 177 -5.21 -0.39 -2.85
C PHE A 177 -6.55 0.33 -2.59
N ASP A 178 -7.46 -0.27 -1.81
CA ASP A 178 -8.74 0.34 -1.45
C ASP A 178 -8.53 1.68 -0.74
N ILE A 179 -7.70 1.70 0.31
CA ILE A 179 -7.43 2.90 1.09
C ILE A 179 -6.72 3.96 0.24
N PHE A 180 -5.64 3.62 -0.47
CA PHE A 180 -4.92 4.61 -1.26
C PHE A 180 -5.69 5.12 -2.47
N ALA A 181 -6.54 4.30 -3.09
CA ALA A 181 -7.49 4.77 -4.08
C ALA A 181 -8.38 5.87 -3.50
N CYS A 182 -9.00 5.64 -2.34
CA CYS A 182 -9.89 6.61 -1.69
C CYS A 182 -9.17 7.89 -1.25
N VAL A 183 -7.96 7.77 -0.71
CA VAL A 183 -7.17 8.94 -0.29
C VAL A 183 -6.78 9.80 -1.50
N SER A 184 -6.45 9.18 -2.64
CA SER A 184 -6.04 9.89 -3.85
C SER A 184 -7.21 10.49 -4.62
N THR A 185 -8.34 9.78 -4.74
CA THR A 185 -9.46 10.23 -5.59
C THR A 185 -10.58 10.95 -4.85
N GLY A 186 -10.59 10.90 -3.52
CA GLY A 186 -11.75 11.29 -2.73
C GLY A 186 -12.79 10.16 -2.72
N GLY A 187 -13.19 9.75 -1.53
CA GLY A 187 -14.10 8.63 -1.28
C GLY A 187 -13.79 7.98 0.05
N THR A 188 -14.47 6.87 0.35
CA THR A 188 -14.22 6.06 1.55
C THR A 188 -13.96 4.60 1.16
N PRO A 189 -13.08 3.89 1.87
CA PRO A 189 -12.76 2.49 1.59
C PRO A 189 -14.02 1.63 1.49
N VAL A 190 -14.07 0.78 0.47
CA VAL A 190 -15.21 -0.12 0.24
C VAL A 190 -15.23 -1.25 1.26
N LEU A 191 -14.05 -1.73 1.65
CA LEU A 191 -13.88 -2.80 2.62
C LEU A 191 -13.95 -2.25 4.04
N PRO A 192 -14.45 -3.04 5.02
CA PRO A 192 -14.44 -2.68 6.43
C PRO A 192 -13.02 -2.80 7.00
N TYR A 193 -12.12 -1.93 6.55
CA TYR A 193 -10.67 -2.04 6.74
C TYR A 193 -10.26 -2.17 8.21
N ARG A 194 -10.94 -1.49 9.15
CA ARG A 194 -10.65 -1.63 10.59
C ARG A 194 -10.83 -3.07 11.08
N SER A 195 -11.91 -3.73 10.67
CA SER A 195 -12.19 -5.11 11.06
C SER A 195 -11.16 -6.08 10.49
N TRP A 196 -10.70 -5.83 9.26
CA TRP A 196 -9.65 -6.65 8.63
C TRP A 196 -8.27 -6.40 9.23
N LEU A 197 -7.91 -5.13 9.49
CA LEU A 197 -6.62 -4.75 10.05
C LEU A 197 -6.48 -5.09 11.55
N ALA A 198 -7.59 -5.39 12.22
CA ALA A 198 -7.59 -5.91 13.60
C ALA A 198 -7.24 -7.41 13.68
N ILE A 199 -7.24 -8.13 12.56
CA ILE A 199 -6.90 -9.56 12.51
C ILE A 199 -5.40 -9.75 12.70
N GLU A 200 -5.00 -10.58 13.66
CA GLU A 200 -3.59 -10.84 13.99
C GLU A 200 -2.79 -11.45 12.84
N GLN A 201 -3.45 -12.25 11.99
CA GLN A 201 -2.88 -12.92 10.83
C GLN A 201 -2.57 -11.94 9.68
N LEU A 202 -3.31 -10.83 9.58
CA LEU A 202 -3.14 -9.85 8.51
C LEU A 202 -2.18 -8.74 8.97
N LYS A 203 -0.88 -8.95 8.73
CA LYS A 203 0.17 -7.99 9.10
C LYS A 203 0.65 -7.21 7.89
N MET A 204 0.20 -5.97 7.75
CA MET A 204 0.62 -5.07 6.67
C MET A 204 2.12 -4.85 6.67
N GLN A 205 2.78 -4.85 7.83
CA GLN A 205 4.23 -4.68 7.93
C GLN A 205 5.04 -5.81 7.30
N ASP A 206 4.47 -7.00 7.12
CA ASP A 206 5.14 -8.12 6.47
C ASP A 206 4.98 -8.07 4.93
N VAL A 207 3.99 -7.34 4.42
CA VAL A 207 3.69 -7.21 2.97
C VAL A 207 4.16 -5.87 2.41
N MET A 208 3.73 -4.77 3.03
CA MET A 208 3.94 -3.38 2.60
C MET A 208 4.90 -2.61 3.52
N GLY A 209 5.48 -3.24 4.55
CA GLY A 209 6.43 -2.60 5.45
C GLY A 209 5.84 -1.54 6.41
N CYS A 210 4.53 -1.28 6.35
CA CYS A 210 3.83 -0.31 7.18
C CYS A 210 2.91 -1.01 8.20
N HIS A 211 2.89 -0.57 9.46
CA HIS A 211 2.03 -1.18 10.47
C HIS A 211 0.54 -0.94 10.20
N ASN A 212 -0.30 -1.91 10.58
CA ASN A 212 -1.76 -1.87 10.44
C ASN A 212 -2.39 -0.58 10.99
N TRP A 213 -1.92 -0.09 12.14
CA TRP A 213 -2.49 1.10 12.79
C TRP A 213 -2.34 2.35 11.92
N ALA A 214 -1.21 2.52 11.22
CA ALA A 214 -0.98 3.69 10.38
C ALA A 214 -1.93 3.67 9.18
N LEU A 215 -2.08 2.49 8.56
CA LEU A 215 -3.01 2.31 7.45
C LEU A 215 -4.47 2.50 7.89
N ALA A 216 -4.84 2.05 9.09
CA ALA A 216 -6.18 2.29 9.64
C ALA A 216 -6.46 3.78 9.83
N LEU A 217 -5.52 4.55 10.41
CA LEU A 217 -5.68 5.99 10.60
C LEU A 217 -5.72 6.76 9.28
N ILE A 218 -4.96 6.32 8.26
CA ILE A 218 -5.10 6.85 6.89
C ILE A 218 -6.52 6.61 6.37
N GLY A 219 -7.07 5.41 6.59
CA GLY A 219 -8.48 5.09 6.30
C GLY A 219 -9.46 6.02 7.03
N ASP A 220 -9.25 6.32 8.31
CA ASP A 220 -10.14 7.22 9.06
C ASP A 220 -10.14 8.65 8.51
N ILE A 221 -8.99 9.13 8.03
CA ILE A 221 -8.86 10.45 7.41
C ILE A 221 -9.76 10.54 6.17
N THR A 222 -9.92 9.45 5.40
CA THR A 222 -10.85 9.44 4.27
C THR A 222 -12.30 9.62 4.70
N HIS A 223 -12.71 8.98 5.80
CA HIS A 223 -14.04 9.17 6.38
C HIS A 223 -14.24 10.57 6.94
N LEU A 224 -13.22 11.15 7.60
CA LEU A 224 -13.26 12.53 8.07
C LEU A 224 -13.44 13.50 6.91
N ARG A 225 -12.71 13.30 5.81
CA ARG A 225 -12.81 14.11 4.60
C ARG A 225 -14.21 14.01 3.99
N GLU A 226 -14.74 12.80 3.81
CA GLU A 226 -16.08 12.60 3.24
C GLU A 226 -17.16 13.24 4.12
N TRP A 227 -17.09 13.01 5.44
CA TRP A 227 -18.01 13.64 6.39
C TRP A 227 -17.95 15.17 6.33
N LYS A 228 -16.74 15.76 6.26
CA LYS A 228 -16.57 17.21 6.11
C LYS A 228 -17.25 17.70 4.83
N CYS A 229 -16.98 17.06 3.69
CA CYS A 229 -17.59 17.40 2.41
C CYS A 229 -19.12 17.30 2.45
N ASP A 230 -19.66 16.27 3.09
CA ASP A 230 -21.10 16.06 3.23
C ASP A 230 -21.78 17.09 4.12
N MET A 231 -21.17 17.44 5.25
CA MET A 231 -21.71 18.47 6.15
C MET A 231 -21.62 19.86 5.53
N ASP A 232 -20.55 20.13 4.78
CA ASP A 232 -20.38 21.39 4.04
C ASP A 232 -21.45 21.55 2.95
N LYS A 233 -21.68 20.51 2.13
CA LYS A 233 -22.76 20.49 1.13
C LYS A 233 -24.15 20.70 1.73
N LYS A 234 -24.38 20.22 2.96
CA LYS A 234 -25.65 20.40 3.69
C LYS A 234 -25.75 21.74 4.40
N GLY A 235 -24.68 22.54 4.46
CA GLY A 235 -24.63 23.79 5.23
C GLY A 235 -24.66 23.56 6.75
N LEU A 236 -24.28 22.37 7.21
CA LEU A 236 -24.34 21.94 8.62
C LEU A 236 -22.95 21.67 9.22
N LEU A 237 -21.87 22.11 8.56
CA LEU A 237 -20.51 21.88 9.02
C LEU A 237 -20.23 22.62 10.34
N SER A 238 -20.12 21.86 11.42
CA SER A 238 -19.65 22.35 12.72
C SER A 238 -18.12 22.35 12.74
N VAL A 239 -17.52 23.55 12.73
CA VAL A 239 -16.06 23.71 12.85
C VAL A 239 -15.52 23.10 14.15
N PRO A 240 -16.14 23.29 15.34
CA PRO A 240 -15.69 22.63 16.56
C PRO A 240 -15.72 21.09 16.47
N GLU A 241 -16.73 20.53 15.82
CA GLU A 241 -16.81 19.08 15.63
C GLU A 241 -15.73 18.57 14.66
N LEU A 242 -15.47 19.30 13.57
CA LEU A 242 -14.39 18.98 12.62
C LEU A 242 -13.03 18.98 13.33
N VAL A 243 -12.74 20.01 14.13
CA VAL A 243 -11.51 20.09 14.91
C VAL A 243 -11.42 18.94 15.91
N SER A 244 -12.50 18.63 16.64
CA SER A 244 -12.51 17.54 17.60
C SER A 244 -12.25 16.17 16.95
N LYS A 245 -12.88 15.87 15.80
CA LYS A 245 -12.64 14.61 15.07
C LYS A 245 -11.22 14.54 14.51
N GLY A 246 -10.69 15.65 13.98
CA GLY A 246 -9.31 15.74 13.50
C GLY A 246 -8.29 15.53 14.61
N GLN A 247 -8.48 16.18 15.76
CA GLN A 247 -7.60 16.06 16.93
C GLN A 247 -7.54 14.64 17.48
N ALA A 248 -8.65 13.89 17.42
CA ALA A 248 -8.67 12.49 17.85
C ALA A 248 -7.71 11.63 17.00
N ILE A 249 -7.74 11.79 15.68
CA ILE A 249 -6.82 11.09 14.76
C ILE A 249 -5.38 11.56 14.97
N GLU A 250 -5.16 12.87 15.07
CA GLU A 250 -3.84 13.48 15.29
C GLU A 250 -3.19 12.96 16.59
N SER A 251 -3.94 12.94 17.68
CA SER A 251 -3.44 12.49 18.98
C SER A 251 -3.07 11.01 18.95
N GLU A 252 -3.88 10.18 18.29
CA GLU A 252 -3.57 8.76 18.11
C GLU A 252 -2.33 8.56 17.22
N LEU A 253 -2.18 9.33 16.14
CA LEU A 253 -0.98 9.32 15.30
C LEU A 253 0.28 9.65 16.10
N GLU A 254 0.29 10.74 16.86
CA GLU A 254 1.45 11.17 17.65
C GLU A 254 1.78 10.19 18.78
N GLU A 255 0.77 9.66 19.47
CA GLU A 255 0.96 8.62 20.48
C GLU A 255 1.66 7.40 19.86
N LYS A 256 1.13 6.88 18.73
CA LYS A 256 1.69 5.71 18.05
C LYS A 256 3.08 5.99 17.47
N ILE A 257 3.34 7.20 16.96
CA ILE A 257 4.68 7.63 16.51
C ILE A 257 5.65 7.60 17.70
N GLY A 258 5.27 8.12 18.87
CA GLY A 258 6.11 8.03 20.07
C GLY A 258 6.45 6.58 20.40
N LEU A 259 5.44 5.70 20.39
CA LEU A 259 5.58 4.26 20.68
C LEU A 259 6.47 3.51 19.70
N LEU A 260 6.67 4.00 18.47
CA LEU A 260 7.61 3.40 17.51
C LEU A 260 9.06 3.43 18.01
N TYR A 261 9.42 4.40 18.86
CA TYR A 261 10.78 4.66 19.32
C TYR A 261 11.01 4.36 20.81
N PHE A 262 9.95 4.20 21.61
CA PHE A 262 10.03 3.89 23.04
C PHE A 262 10.84 2.62 23.38
N GLY A 263 11.13 1.74 22.40
CA GLY A 263 12.01 0.57 22.57
C GLY A 263 13.51 0.80 22.34
N LYS A 264 13.95 2.00 21.94
CA LYS A 264 15.37 2.26 21.57
C LYS A 264 16.20 2.93 22.67
N ASP A 265 15.61 3.83 23.45
CA ASP A 265 16.39 4.71 24.34
C ASP A 265 16.51 4.21 25.80
N GLU A 266 15.58 3.37 26.29
CA GLU A 266 15.62 2.87 27.68
C GLU A 266 16.17 1.44 27.86
N VAL A 267 16.32 0.67 26.78
CA VAL A 267 16.87 -0.71 26.86
C VAL A 267 18.34 -0.71 27.29
N TRP A 268 19.09 0.35 26.98
CA TRP A 268 20.47 0.52 27.48
C TRP A 268 20.55 0.83 28.98
N LEU A 269 19.53 1.46 29.57
CA LEU A 269 19.50 1.79 31.00
C LEU A 269 19.02 0.61 31.88
N LEU A 270 18.31 -0.36 31.29
CA LEU A 270 17.86 -1.57 31.97
C LEU A 270 18.81 -2.77 31.83
N HIS A 271 19.98 -2.61 31.19
CA HIS A 271 20.93 -3.70 30.96
C HIS A 271 21.42 -4.45 32.23
N PRO A 272 21.47 -3.86 33.45
CA PRO A 272 21.76 -4.64 34.66
C PRO A 272 20.56 -5.44 35.20
N PHE A 273 19.31 -5.12 34.79
CA PHE A 273 18.07 -5.72 35.33
C PHE A 273 17.21 -6.44 34.28
N ALA A 274 17.62 -6.47 33.00
CA ALA A 274 16.90 -7.11 31.90
C ALA A 274 16.69 -8.63 32.07
N THR A 275 17.34 -9.26 33.06
CA THR A 275 17.09 -10.65 33.46
C THR A 275 15.72 -10.87 34.13
N PHE A 276 15.02 -9.80 34.53
CA PHE A 276 13.73 -9.87 35.23
C PHE A 276 12.53 -9.42 34.39
N LEU A 277 12.72 -8.94 33.15
CA LEU A 277 11.59 -8.70 32.24
C LEU A 277 11.04 -10.06 31.78
N PRO A 278 9.71 -10.29 31.73
CA PRO A 278 9.17 -11.52 31.17
C PRO A 278 9.73 -11.73 29.76
N LEU A 279 10.25 -12.93 29.48
CA LEU A 279 10.82 -13.30 28.17
C LEU A 279 9.89 -12.92 27.01
N THR A 280 8.57 -12.95 27.26
CA THR A 280 7.50 -12.54 26.34
C THR A 280 7.55 -11.05 25.95
N LEU A 281 7.79 -10.14 26.89
CA LEU A 281 7.93 -8.70 26.62
C LEU A 281 9.24 -8.39 25.89
N TYR A 282 10.33 -9.06 26.27
CA TYR A 282 11.62 -8.94 25.57
C TYR A 282 11.52 -9.41 24.11
N PHE A 283 10.92 -10.59 23.87
CA PHE A 283 10.66 -11.07 22.51
C PHE A 283 9.66 -10.20 21.75
N PHE A 284 8.65 -9.63 22.42
CA PHE A 284 7.72 -8.68 21.81
C PHE A 284 8.45 -7.44 21.30
N PHE A 285 9.29 -6.79 22.12
CA PHE A 285 10.08 -5.63 21.67
C PHE A 285 11.13 -5.99 20.60
N GLN A 286 11.76 -7.17 20.69
CA GLN A 286 12.77 -7.63 19.74
C GLN A 286 12.17 -8.07 18.37
N THR A 287 10.92 -8.52 18.35
CA THR A 287 10.22 -8.86 17.09
C THR A 287 9.49 -7.66 16.46
N CYS A 288 9.19 -6.62 17.25
CA CYS A 288 8.52 -5.40 16.79
C CYS A 288 9.46 -4.35 16.17
N SER A 289 10.75 -4.29 16.53
CA SER A 289 11.68 -3.27 16.02
C SER A 289 12.50 -3.76 14.82
N ARG A 290 11.89 -3.77 13.63
CA ARG A 290 12.64 -3.76 12.36
C ARG A 290 12.93 -2.30 11.99
N PRO A 291 14.21 -1.88 11.89
CA PRO A 291 14.56 -0.49 11.58
C PRO A 291 13.83 0.06 10.35
N HIS A 292 13.67 -0.77 9.32
CA HIS A 292 12.93 -0.44 8.10
C HIS A 292 11.44 -0.25 8.36
N THR A 293 10.76 -1.18 9.02
CA THR A 293 9.32 -1.07 9.33
C THR A 293 9.02 0.16 10.17
N THR A 294 9.85 0.46 11.17
CA THR A 294 9.73 1.68 11.99
C THR A 294 9.83 2.92 11.12
N TRP A 295 10.86 3.00 10.26
CA TRP A 295 11.07 4.15 9.38
C TRP A 295 9.93 4.32 8.36
N ILE A 296 9.51 3.25 7.71
CA ILE A 296 8.41 3.24 6.73
C ILE A 296 7.11 3.68 7.42
N THR A 297 6.77 3.07 8.56
CA THR A 297 5.54 3.42 9.29
C THR A 297 5.56 4.88 9.73
N HIS A 298 6.70 5.38 10.19
CA HIS A 298 6.82 6.77 10.61
C HIS A 298 6.60 7.73 9.44
N ILE A 299 7.16 7.48 8.25
CA ILE A 299 6.93 8.38 7.10
C ILE A 299 5.46 8.35 6.63
N PHE A 300 4.80 7.19 6.67
CA PHE A 300 3.36 7.10 6.41
C PHE A 300 2.53 7.86 7.45
N ALA A 301 2.90 7.79 8.72
CA ALA A 301 2.22 8.51 9.79
C ALA A 301 2.42 10.04 9.69
N LEU A 302 3.61 10.52 9.30
CA LEU A 302 3.85 11.93 9.04
C LEU A 302 3.03 12.43 7.84
N ALA A 303 2.92 11.63 6.78
CA ALA A 303 2.03 11.95 5.66
C ALA A 303 0.57 12.00 6.10
N ALA A 304 0.13 11.08 6.96
CA ALA A 304 -1.21 11.09 7.54
C ALA A 304 -1.47 12.34 8.40
N LEU A 305 -0.48 12.80 9.18
CA LEU A 305 -0.56 14.06 9.93
C LEU A 305 -0.74 15.26 8.99
N VAL A 306 0.07 15.35 7.92
CA VAL A 306 -0.14 16.39 6.89
C VAL A 306 -1.56 16.28 6.30
N GLN A 307 -2.03 15.08 5.98
CA GLN A 307 -3.37 14.86 5.44
C GLN A 307 -4.48 15.30 6.42
N VAL A 308 -4.37 15.02 7.72
CA VAL A 308 -5.41 15.42 8.69
C VAL A 308 -5.42 16.93 8.90
N HIS A 309 -4.24 17.57 8.98
CA HIS A 309 -4.15 19.03 9.07
C HIS A 309 -4.72 19.71 7.83
N THR A 310 -4.45 19.19 6.63
CA THR A 310 -5.02 19.74 5.40
C THR A 310 -6.54 19.53 5.31
N VAL A 311 -7.07 18.42 5.85
CA VAL A 311 -8.53 18.20 5.94
C VAL A 311 -9.18 19.16 6.93
N VAL A 312 -8.56 19.44 8.08
CA VAL A 312 -9.14 20.33 9.10
C VAL A 312 -8.97 21.80 8.74
N SER A 313 -7.73 22.24 8.51
CA SER A 313 -7.35 23.65 8.35
C SER A 313 -7.27 24.11 6.88
N GLY A 314 -7.28 23.17 5.93
CA GLY A 314 -7.10 23.41 4.51
C GLY A 314 -5.64 23.22 4.03
N PRO A 315 -5.42 23.16 2.70
CA PRO A 315 -4.11 22.92 2.08
C PRO A 315 -3.24 24.18 2.10
N LEU A 316 -2.77 24.58 3.29
CA LEU A 316 -1.99 25.81 3.50
C LEU A 316 -0.59 25.46 4.04
N PRO A 317 0.44 25.40 3.19
CA PRO A 317 1.82 25.08 3.59
C PRO A 317 2.39 25.98 4.71
N SER A 318 1.90 27.22 4.84
CA SER A 318 2.36 28.19 5.83
C SER A 318 1.83 27.94 7.24
N LEU A 319 0.96 26.95 7.44
CA LEU A 319 0.42 26.62 8.76
C LEU A 319 1.52 25.93 9.60
N PRO A 320 1.74 26.36 10.86
CA PRO A 320 2.83 25.82 11.69
C PRO A 320 2.77 24.30 11.85
N GLU A 321 1.58 23.73 12.04
CA GLU A 321 1.39 22.29 12.20
C GLU A 321 1.83 21.50 10.94
N ILE A 322 1.61 22.07 9.75
CA ILE A 322 2.05 21.50 8.48
C ILE A 322 3.56 21.67 8.31
N GLN A 323 4.10 22.87 8.55
CA GLN A 323 5.54 23.15 8.45
C GLN A 323 6.37 22.23 9.35
N ILE A 324 5.97 22.07 10.62
CA ILE A 324 6.64 21.21 11.60
C ILE A 324 6.62 19.75 11.11
N THR A 325 5.47 19.27 10.64
CA THR A 325 5.33 17.89 10.17
C THR A 325 6.14 17.63 8.89
N VAL A 326 6.15 18.59 7.94
CA VAL A 326 6.98 18.52 6.72
C VAL A 326 8.46 18.52 7.08
N GLN A 327 8.90 19.36 8.03
CA GLN A 327 10.29 19.37 8.48
C GLN A 327 10.70 18.04 9.13
N ARG A 328 9.86 17.49 10.02
CA ARG A 328 10.07 16.15 10.61
C ARG A 328 10.21 15.07 9.54
N ALA A 329 9.42 15.16 8.47
CA ALA A 329 9.50 14.22 7.36
C ALA A 329 10.81 14.38 6.57
N ILE A 330 11.27 15.60 6.34
CA ILE A 330 12.57 15.85 5.70
C ILE A 330 13.71 15.28 6.56
N ASP A 331 13.69 15.51 7.86
CA ASP A 331 14.70 14.96 8.79
C ASP A 331 14.69 13.42 8.78
N LEU A 332 13.49 12.82 8.72
CA LEU A 332 13.33 11.37 8.58
C LEU A 332 13.83 10.84 7.22
N LEU A 333 13.57 11.56 6.12
CA LEU A 333 14.04 11.20 4.78
C LEU A 333 15.57 11.34 4.68
N ASN A 334 16.17 12.34 5.33
CA ASN A 334 17.61 12.52 5.39
C ASN A 334 18.30 11.42 6.23
N SER A 335 17.58 10.80 7.16
CA SER A 335 18.05 9.66 7.97
C SER A 335 17.59 8.29 7.44
N LYS A 336 17.19 8.23 6.16
CA LYS A 336 16.73 7.00 5.50
C LYS A 336 17.79 5.89 5.60
N PRO A 337 17.40 4.66 6.01
CA PRO A 337 18.28 3.50 5.89
C PRO A 337 18.72 3.25 4.44
N GLU A 338 19.99 2.94 4.20
CA GLU A 338 20.53 2.74 2.84
C GLU A 338 19.76 1.68 2.05
N THR A 339 19.37 0.59 2.72
CA THR A 339 18.64 -0.55 2.14
C THR A 339 17.15 -0.31 1.95
N CYS A 340 16.58 0.81 2.46
CA CYS A 340 15.18 1.16 2.22
C CYS A 340 15.02 1.77 0.82
N SER A 341 14.28 1.10 -0.05
CA SER A 341 13.80 1.68 -1.31
C SER A 341 12.82 2.83 -1.03
N LEU A 342 12.84 3.88 -1.86
CA LEU A 342 11.85 4.97 -1.80
C LEU A 342 10.58 4.64 -2.60
N GLN A 343 10.64 3.60 -3.42
CA GLN A 343 9.59 3.27 -4.39
C GLN A 343 8.25 2.89 -3.73
N GLY A 344 8.26 2.34 -2.52
CA GLY A 344 7.03 1.99 -1.79
C GLY A 344 6.51 3.10 -0.88
N ILE A 345 7.07 4.32 -0.96
CA ILE A 345 6.60 5.50 -0.19
C ILE A 345 6.21 6.65 -1.12
N VAL A 346 5.74 6.34 -2.33
CA VAL A 346 5.38 7.37 -3.31
C VAL A 346 4.18 8.22 -2.86
N TRP A 347 3.17 7.62 -2.21
CA TRP A 347 2.06 8.37 -1.62
C TRP A 347 2.52 9.32 -0.48
N PRO A 348 3.29 8.87 0.53
CA PRO A 348 3.83 9.77 1.54
C PRO A 348 4.61 10.93 0.96
N LEU A 349 5.49 10.65 -0.02
CA LEU A 349 6.25 11.70 -0.71
C LEU A 349 5.31 12.70 -1.36
N CYS A 350 4.29 12.25 -2.10
CA CYS A 350 3.31 13.11 -2.75
C CYS A 350 2.61 14.06 -1.77
N VAL A 351 2.07 13.53 -0.68
CA VAL A 351 1.30 14.31 0.30
C VAL A 351 2.17 15.36 0.98
N ILE A 352 3.33 14.94 1.47
CA ILE A 352 4.26 15.82 2.19
C ILE A 352 4.85 16.85 1.24
N GLY A 353 5.31 16.42 0.06
CA GLY A 353 5.90 17.30 -0.95
C GLY A 353 4.90 18.26 -1.58
N CYS A 354 3.62 17.87 -1.75
CA CYS A 354 2.54 18.81 -2.11
C CYS A 354 2.51 19.98 -1.13
N MET A 355 2.74 19.76 0.18
CA MET A 355 2.68 20.78 1.24
C MET A 355 4.02 21.44 1.57
N ALA A 356 5.05 21.26 0.73
CA ALA A 356 6.35 21.88 0.92
C ALA A 356 6.32 23.39 0.59
N GLU A 357 6.88 24.20 1.49
CA GLU A 357 7.09 25.63 1.23
C GLU A 357 8.09 25.88 0.08
N PRO A 358 8.06 27.04 -0.59
CA PRO A 358 8.89 27.31 -1.77
C PRO A 358 10.38 26.98 -1.63
N HIS A 359 10.96 27.20 -0.45
CA HIS A 359 12.37 26.91 -0.19
C HIS A 359 12.68 25.41 -0.04
N LEU A 360 11.67 24.57 0.22
CA LEU A 360 11.77 23.11 0.37
C LEU A 360 11.34 22.35 -0.89
N GLN A 361 10.67 23.00 -1.85
CA GLN A 361 10.18 22.35 -3.08
C GLN A 361 11.32 21.68 -3.87
N TYR A 362 12.50 22.32 -3.92
CA TYR A 362 13.67 21.78 -4.60
C TYR A 362 14.16 20.44 -4.00
N PHE A 363 14.03 20.25 -2.68
CA PHE A 363 14.37 18.99 -2.02
C PHE A 363 13.50 17.84 -2.55
N PHE A 364 12.18 18.02 -2.58
CA PHE A 364 11.24 17.02 -3.08
C PHE A 364 11.35 16.80 -4.58
N GLU A 365 11.55 17.87 -5.36
CA GLU A 365 11.76 17.78 -6.81
C GLU A 365 12.98 16.92 -7.13
N ASN A 366 14.12 17.17 -6.48
CA ASN A 366 15.32 16.37 -6.68
C ASN A 366 15.13 14.92 -6.24
N LEU A 367 14.52 14.69 -5.08
CA LEU A 367 14.27 13.36 -4.54
C LEU A 367 13.41 12.52 -5.50
N VAL A 368 12.27 13.05 -5.93
CA VAL A 368 11.33 12.34 -6.80
C VAL A 368 11.86 12.23 -8.24
N SER A 369 12.59 13.24 -8.74
CA SER A 369 13.25 13.15 -10.06
C SER A 369 14.37 12.11 -10.07
N GLY A 370 15.12 11.99 -8.96
CA GLY A 370 16.09 10.93 -8.73
C GLY A 370 15.44 9.55 -8.79
N MET A 371 14.33 9.35 -8.08
CA MET A 371 13.54 8.11 -8.13
C MET A 371 13.01 7.82 -9.54
N ALA A 372 12.45 8.81 -10.23
CA ALA A 372 11.96 8.63 -11.60
C ALA A 372 13.09 8.23 -12.55
N THR A 373 14.32 8.65 -12.31
CA THR A 373 15.49 8.25 -13.09
C THR A 373 15.94 6.83 -12.72
N GLU A 374 16.08 6.55 -11.42
CA GLU A 374 16.49 5.24 -10.87
C GLU A 374 15.54 4.13 -11.35
N TYR A 375 14.24 4.37 -11.27
CA TYR A 375 13.19 3.44 -11.68
C TYR A 375 12.74 3.63 -13.14
N ARG A 376 13.47 4.43 -13.93
CA ARG A 376 13.25 4.59 -15.39
C ARG A 376 11.81 4.95 -15.76
N LYS A 377 11.21 5.82 -14.93
CA LYS A 377 9.84 6.31 -15.01
C LYS A 377 8.76 5.23 -14.85
N LEU A 378 9.12 4.03 -14.38
CA LEU A 378 8.14 3.04 -13.92
C LEU A 378 7.46 3.52 -12.64
N GLY A 379 6.18 3.18 -12.51
CA GLY A 379 5.38 3.48 -11.33
C GLY A 379 4.94 4.94 -11.25
N ASN A 380 4.56 5.36 -10.06
CA ASN A 380 3.91 6.66 -9.85
C ASN A 380 4.88 7.84 -9.71
N SER A 381 6.21 7.65 -9.68
CA SER A 381 7.17 8.74 -9.39
C SER A 381 7.03 9.94 -10.33
N SER A 382 6.86 9.69 -11.64
CA SER A 382 6.64 10.77 -12.62
C SER A 382 5.29 11.46 -12.44
N THR A 383 4.23 10.70 -12.17
CA THR A 383 2.90 11.21 -11.86
C THR A 383 2.91 12.08 -10.61
N VAL A 384 3.59 11.65 -9.55
CA VAL A 384 3.71 12.41 -8.30
C VAL A 384 4.44 13.71 -8.51
N LEU A 385 5.54 13.72 -9.27
CA LEU A 385 6.25 14.96 -9.57
C LEU A 385 5.36 15.97 -10.31
N GLN A 386 4.51 15.49 -11.24
CA GLN A 386 3.54 16.34 -11.93
C GLN A 386 2.50 16.91 -10.97
N ILE A 387 1.95 16.07 -10.08
CA ILE A 387 0.96 16.51 -9.07
C ILE A 387 1.58 17.53 -8.12
N MET A 388 2.79 17.29 -7.61
CA MET A 388 3.50 18.21 -6.72
C MET A 388 3.69 19.58 -7.37
N LYS A 389 4.21 19.62 -8.60
CA LYS A 389 4.42 20.87 -9.35
C LYS A 389 3.11 21.61 -9.59
N GLY A 390 2.05 20.88 -9.97
CA GLY A 390 0.71 21.44 -10.09
C GLY A 390 0.23 22.07 -8.78
N CYS A 391 0.42 21.40 -7.64
CA CYS A 391 0.06 21.94 -6.33
C CYS A 391 0.85 23.21 -5.99
N TRP A 392 2.15 23.23 -6.24
CA TRP A 392 3.00 24.40 -5.97
C TRP A 392 2.61 25.62 -6.81
N ASP A 393 2.20 25.41 -8.06
CA ASP A 393 1.67 26.48 -8.90
C ASP A 393 0.32 26.99 -8.42
N LEU A 394 -0.56 26.08 -7.98
CA LEU A 394 -1.87 26.43 -7.46
C LEU A 394 -1.82 27.14 -6.11
N GLN A 395 -0.83 26.84 -5.28
CA GLN A 395 -0.57 27.55 -4.02
C GLN A 395 -0.31 29.04 -4.20
N LYS A 396 0.23 29.45 -5.37
CA LYS A 396 0.39 30.87 -5.71
C LYS A 396 -0.96 31.59 -5.87
N GLN A 397 -2.04 30.84 -6.07
CA GLN A 397 -3.37 31.35 -6.42
C GLN A 397 -4.40 31.19 -5.28
N GLY A 398 -4.07 30.46 -4.19
CA GLY A 398 -4.94 30.33 -3.02
C GLY A 398 -4.97 28.92 -2.42
N ARG A 399 -6.07 28.60 -1.73
CA ARG A 399 -6.30 27.31 -1.02
C ARG A 399 -6.74 26.21 -1.99
N LYS A 400 -5.79 25.64 -2.74
CA LYS A 400 -6.03 24.52 -3.64
C LYS A 400 -5.22 23.30 -3.18
N ASP A 401 -5.83 22.12 -3.20
CA ASP A 401 -5.21 20.85 -2.78
C ASP A 401 -4.80 19.97 -3.98
N CYS A 402 -4.19 18.82 -3.68
CA CYS A 402 -3.77 17.87 -4.71
C CYS A 402 -4.96 17.27 -5.48
N THR A 403 -6.19 17.29 -4.94
CA THR A 403 -7.39 16.83 -5.65
C THR A 403 -7.78 17.81 -6.75
N ILE A 404 -7.67 19.12 -6.51
CA ILE A 404 -7.85 20.14 -7.53
C ILE A 404 -6.75 20.05 -8.59
N ALA A 405 -5.49 19.88 -8.18
CA ALA A 405 -4.37 19.70 -9.11
C ALA A 405 -4.58 18.48 -10.02
N MET A 406 -4.98 17.34 -9.46
CA MET A 406 -5.32 16.14 -10.22
C MET A 406 -6.48 16.38 -11.18
N SER A 407 -7.52 17.11 -10.76
CA SER A 407 -8.65 17.47 -11.63
C SER A 407 -8.25 18.39 -12.78
N GLU A 408 -7.39 19.40 -12.55
CA GLU A 408 -6.88 20.30 -13.61
C GLU A 408 -5.97 19.55 -14.60
N LEU A 409 -5.29 18.50 -14.14
CA LEU A 409 -4.47 17.62 -14.98
C LEU A 409 -5.28 16.49 -15.66
N ASN A 410 -6.58 16.35 -15.35
CA ASN A 410 -7.43 15.24 -15.79
C ASN A 410 -6.85 13.85 -15.41
N ILE A 411 -6.31 13.75 -14.19
CA ILE A 411 -5.66 12.55 -13.65
C ILE A 411 -6.51 11.98 -12.50
N HIS A 412 -6.74 10.67 -12.51
CA HIS A 412 -7.25 9.92 -11.36
C HIS A 412 -6.16 8.96 -10.90
N ALA A 413 -5.16 9.46 -10.20
CA ALA A 413 -3.98 8.68 -9.86
C ALA A 413 -4.25 7.71 -8.70
N LEU A 414 -3.93 6.43 -8.89
CA LEU A 414 -3.68 5.50 -7.81
C LEU A 414 -2.20 5.61 -7.43
N LEU A 415 -1.92 6.24 -6.29
CA LEU A 415 -0.56 6.46 -5.78
C LEU A 415 -0.24 5.42 -4.73
N VAL A 416 0.64 4.47 -5.04
CA VAL A 416 1.00 3.35 -4.15
C VAL A 416 2.47 3.01 -4.16
#